data_AF-A0A8T7HG24-F1
#
_entry.id   AF-A0A8T7HG24-F1
#
_cell.length_a   1.000
_cell.length_b   1.000
_cell.length_c   1.000
_cell.angle_alpha   90.00
_cell.angle_beta   90.00
_cell.angle_gamma   90.00
#
_symmetry.space_group_name_H-M   'P 1'
#
loop_
_entity.id
_entity.type
_entity.pdbx_description
1 polymer ?
#
loop_
_entity_poly.entity_id
_entity_poly.type
_entity_poly.pdbx_seq_one_letter_code
_entity_poly.pdbx_strand_id
1 'polypeptide(L)'
;MIYSYAATIDKSKPKLKELIEFTYVDNNTFKLKAISKQETDFDDMFHFLEDKNLFAFWQDQNQKNQKDTLFVSYSLQWIPKKDISKYSQRSNVIYLLNNSKTNQLYVGKATIFGKRVNEKSSRVGLKTFDRFLFFELHPEYSFLLDNIENFSIKLLASLFTNLVDIKGLDLDQMTLVNKQIKS
;
A
#
# COMPACT_ATOMS: atom_id res chain seq x y z
N MET A 1 1.21 16.41 -39.10
CA MET A 1 0.11 17.27 -38.60
C MET A 1 -0.12 16.86 -37.15
N ILE A 2 0.13 17.73 -36.18
CA ILE A 2 -0.13 17.43 -34.76
C ILE A 2 -1.55 17.92 -34.48
N TYR A 3 -2.44 17.00 -34.09
CA TYR A 3 -3.78 17.34 -33.63
C TYR A 3 -3.73 17.40 -32.10
N SER A 4 -3.93 18.59 -31.51
CA SER A 4 -4.25 18.71 -30.09
C SER A 4 -5.75 18.96 -29.94
N TYR A 5 -6.37 18.24 -28.99
CA TYR A 5 -7.77 18.42 -28.65
C TYR A 5 -7.85 18.79 -27.17
N ALA A 6 -8.28 20.02 -26.89
CA ALA A 6 -8.53 20.49 -25.53
C ALA A 6 -10.03 20.45 -25.27
N ALA A 7 -10.45 19.75 -24.22
CA ALA A 7 -11.83 19.73 -23.76
C ALA A 7 -12.00 20.80 -22.67
N THR A 8 -12.89 21.76 -22.88
CA THR A 8 -13.29 22.77 -21.88
C THR A 8 -14.74 22.51 -21.48
N ILE A 9 -15.08 22.71 -20.20
CA ILE A 9 -16.47 22.54 -19.71
C ILE A 9 -17.39 23.61 -20.31
N ASP A 10 -16.85 24.81 -20.52
CA ASP A 10 -17.57 25.90 -21.16
C ASP A 10 -17.19 25.98 -22.65
N LYS A 11 -18.17 26.25 -23.52
CA LYS A 11 -18.02 26.30 -25.00
C LYS A 11 -17.12 27.45 -25.50
N SER A 12 -16.29 28.03 -24.63
CA SER A 12 -15.34 29.07 -24.99
C SER A 12 -14.20 28.50 -25.82
N LYS A 13 -13.92 29.13 -26.97
CA LYS A 13 -12.77 28.74 -27.80
C LYS A 13 -11.48 28.97 -27.00
N PRO A 14 -10.57 28.00 -26.91
CA PRO A 14 -9.33 28.17 -26.17
C PRO A 14 -8.49 29.29 -26.79
N LYS A 15 -8.01 30.22 -25.93
CA LYS A 15 -7.28 31.43 -26.36
C LYS A 15 -5.86 31.14 -26.86
N LEU A 16 -5.26 30.01 -26.50
CA LEU A 16 -3.88 29.66 -26.80
C LEU A 16 -3.81 28.24 -27.36
N LYS A 17 -3.08 28.07 -28.47
CA LYS A 17 -2.70 26.76 -29.01
C LYS A 17 -1.32 26.42 -28.46
N GLU A 18 -1.14 25.18 -28.01
CA GLU A 18 0.18 24.70 -27.58
C GLU A 18 1.21 24.90 -28.70
N LEU A 19 2.30 25.60 -28.38
CA LEU A 19 3.32 25.95 -29.36
C LEU A 19 4.69 25.54 -28.82
N ILE A 20 5.35 24.64 -29.55
CA ILE A 20 6.70 24.16 -29.24
C ILE A 20 7.61 24.60 -30.39
N GLU A 21 8.69 25.29 -30.03
CA GLU A 21 9.75 25.67 -30.95
C GLU A 21 10.84 24.60 -30.98
N PHE A 22 11.24 24.23 -32.20
CA PHE A 22 12.33 23.30 -32.46
C PHE A 22 13.53 24.08 -32.98
N THR A 23 14.62 24.10 -32.22
CA THR A 23 15.88 24.68 -32.68
C THR A 23 16.87 23.55 -32.98
N TYR A 24 17.30 23.45 -34.23
CA TYR A 24 18.37 22.51 -34.60
C TYR A 24 19.69 22.93 -33.96
N VAL A 25 20.42 21.97 -33.39
CA VAL A 25 21.73 22.20 -32.77
C VAL A 25 22.82 21.56 -33.63
N ASP A 26 22.88 20.23 -33.72
CA ASP A 26 23.75 19.44 -34.61
C ASP A 26 23.39 17.94 -34.55
N ASN A 27 23.93 17.09 -35.43
CA ASN A 27 23.92 15.61 -35.31
C ASN A 27 22.60 14.98 -34.80
N ASN A 28 21.47 15.29 -35.45
CA ASN A 28 20.12 14.85 -35.07
C ASN A 28 19.64 15.31 -33.67
N THR A 29 20.28 16.32 -33.09
CA THR A 29 19.92 16.93 -31.81
C THR A 29 19.12 18.20 -32.06
N PHE A 30 17.91 18.23 -31.50
CA PHE A 30 17.04 19.40 -31.50
C PHE A 30 16.82 19.84 -30.06
N LYS A 31 16.89 21.15 -29.82
CA LYS A 31 16.45 21.76 -28.57
C LYS A 31 14.98 22.11 -28.70
N LEU A 32 14.17 21.62 -27.75
CA LEU A 32 12.75 21.92 -27.69
C LEU A 32 12.50 23.02 -26.65
N LYS A 33 11.68 24.02 -26.98
CA LYS A 33 11.24 25.06 -26.06
C LYS A 33 9.73 25.23 -26.17
N ALA A 34 9.01 25.03 -25.07
CA ALA A 34 7.59 25.35 -25.00
C ALA A 34 7.41 26.88 -24.96
N ILE A 35 6.72 27.44 -25.94
CA ILE A 35 6.42 28.87 -26.06
C ILE A 35 5.05 29.19 -25.46
N SER A 36 4.10 28.26 -25.55
CA SER A 36 2.77 28.41 -24.97
C SER A 36 2.28 27.08 -24.44
N LYS A 37 1.85 27.07 -23.18
CA LYS A 37 1.14 25.97 -22.53
C LYS A 37 -0.32 26.41 -22.37
N GLN A 38 -1.25 25.54 -22.74
CA GLN A 38 -2.67 25.76 -22.46
C GLN A 38 -2.95 25.23 -21.05
N GLU A 39 -3.44 26.09 -20.18
CA GLU A 39 -3.98 25.65 -18.88
C GLU A 39 -5.48 25.40 -19.02
N THR A 40 -5.95 24.30 -18.46
CA THR A 40 -7.37 23.92 -18.45
C THR A 40 -7.88 23.81 -17.02
N ASP A 41 -9.21 23.87 -16.84
CA ASP A 41 -9.86 23.64 -15.54
C ASP A 41 -9.61 22.22 -15.00
N PHE A 42 -9.04 21.33 -15.82
CA PHE A 42 -8.67 19.97 -15.44
C PHE A 42 -7.21 19.82 -15.04
N ASP A 43 -6.37 20.86 -15.15
CA ASP A 43 -4.94 20.76 -14.87
C ASP A 43 -4.68 20.34 -13.42
N ASP A 44 -5.40 20.92 -12.46
CA ASP A 44 -5.33 20.52 -11.05
C ASP A 44 -5.73 19.04 -10.85
N MET A 45 -6.73 18.58 -11.59
CA MET A 45 -7.13 17.17 -11.59
C MET A 45 -6.03 16.29 -12.19
N PHE A 46 -5.44 16.67 -13.32
CA PHE A 46 -4.35 15.90 -13.95
C PHE A 46 -3.10 15.85 -13.08
N HIS A 47 -2.72 16.97 -12.45
CA HIS A 47 -1.64 17.01 -11.46
C HIS A 47 -1.95 16.13 -10.24
N PHE A 48 -3.17 16.18 -9.72
CA PHE A 48 -3.59 15.26 -8.66
C PHE A 48 -3.48 13.79 -9.10
N LEU A 49 -3.92 13.44 -10.30
CA LEU A 49 -3.84 12.08 -10.82
C LEU A 49 -2.39 11.63 -11.03
N GLU A 50 -1.50 12.52 -11.46
CA GLU A 50 -0.06 12.29 -11.63
C GLU A 50 0.64 12.14 -10.28
N ASP A 51 0.41 13.04 -9.33
CA ASP A 51 0.94 13.00 -7.97
C ASP A 51 0.53 11.74 -7.21
N LYS A 52 -0.67 11.22 -7.50
CA LYS A 52 -1.18 9.97 -6.94
C LYS A 52 -0.76 8.74 -7.75
N ASN A 53 0.06 8.91 -8.79
CA ASN A 53 0.53 7.86 -9.69
C ASN A 53 -0.60 7.02 -10.32
N LEU A 54 -1.78 7.63 -10.52
CA LEU A 54 -2.98 6.94 -11.01
C LEU A 54 -2.91 6.66 -12.52
N PHE A 55 -2.03 7.36 -13.25
CA PHE A 55 -1.75 7.04 -14.65
C PHE A 55 -0.95 5.75 -14.82
N ALA A 56 -0.02 5.44 -13.91
CA ALA A 56 0.68 4.15 -13.91
C ALA A 56 -0.32 3.00 -13.75
N PHE A 57 -1.25 3.12 -12.80
CA PHE A 57 -2.35 2.17 -12.61
C PHE A 57 -3.20 1.95 -13.87
N TRP A 58 -3.51 3.01 -14.62
CA TRP A 58 -4.27 2.90 -15.88
C TRP A 58 -3.45 2.27 -17.02
N GLN A 59 -2.14 2.52 -17.07
CA GLN A 59 -1.23 1.91 -18.05
C GLN A 59 -1.02 0.42 -17.76
N ASP A 60 -0.92 0.04 -16.49
CA ASP A 60 -0.72 -1.35 -16.04
C ASP A 60 -1.97 -2.21 -16.25
N GLN A 61 -3.18 -1.63 -16.17
CA GLN A 61 -4.42 -2.30 -16.57
C GLN A 61 -4.40 -2.81 -18.03
N ASN A 62 -3.58 -2.20 -18.90
CA ASN A 62 -3.39 -2.61 -20.29
C ASN A 62 -2.24 -3.61 -20.48
N GLN A 63 -1.37 -3.82 -19.47
CA GLN A 63 -0.27 -4.79 -19.50
C GLN A 63 -0.67 -6.08 -18.77
N LYS A 64 -1.12 -7.07 -19.54
CA LYS A 64 -1.76 -8.31 -19.05
C LYS A 64 -0.94 -9.27 -18.16
N ASN A 65 0.27 -8.97 -17.67
CA ASN A 65 1.17 -10.02 -17.15
C ASN A 65 2.03 -9.72 -15.90
N GLN A 66 1.55 -8.95 -14.91
CA GLN A 66 1.98 -9.18 -13.52
C GLN A 66 0.75 -9.20 -12.62
N LYS A 67 0.56 -10.28 -11.86
CA LYS A 67 -0.43 -10.30 -10.80
C LYS A 67 0.08 -9.34 -9.73
N ASP A 68 -0.50 -8.15 -9.69
CA ASP A 68 -0.30 -7.17 -8.61
C ASP A 68 -0.83 -7.74 -7.30
N THR A 69 -0.04 -8.58 -6.63
CA THR A 69 -0.40 -9.12 -5.32
C THR A 69 -0.09 -8.09 -4.26
N LEU A 70 -1.11 -7.73 -3.47
CA LEU A 70 -0.98 -6.80 -2.35
C LEU A 70 0.17 -7.18 -1.40
N PHE A 71 0.38 -8.48 -1.16
CA PHE A 71 1.43 -9.01 -0.31
C PHE A 71 2.51 -9.71 -1.13
N VAL A 72 3.76 -9.30 -0.95
CA VAL A 72 4.94 -9.91 -1.62
C VAL A 72 5.50 -11.10 -0.84
N SER A 73 5.29 -11.12 0.48
CA SER A 73 5.75 -12.20 1.34
C SER A 73 4.91 -12.26 2.61
N TYR A 74 4.67 -13.44 3.15
CA TYR A 74 3.90 -13.59 4.38
C TYR A 74 4.23 -14.89 5.10
N SER A 75 3.90 -14.94 6.39
CA SER A 75 4.03 -16.12 7.23
C SER A 75 2.81 -17.03 7.08
N LEU A 76 3.05 -18.31 6.78
CA LEU A 76 2.01 -19.35 6.81
C LEU A 76 1.87 -20.02 8.19
N GLN A 77 2.86 -19.83 9.05
CA GLN A 77 2.94 -20.45 10.38
C GLN A 77 3.52 -19.47 11.39
N TRP A 78 3.15 -19.63 12.65
CA TRP A 78 3.69 -18.83 13.75
C TRP A 78 5.19 -19.04 13.89
N ILE A 79 5.96 -17.97 13.73
CA ILE A 79 7.42 -17.99 13.75
C ILE A 79 7.90 -17.76 15.19
N PRO A 80 8.80 -18.59 15.74
CA PRO A 80 9.38 -18.38 17.06
C PRO A 80 10.12 -17.04 17.16
N LYS A 81 9.97 -16.34 18.29
CA LYS A 81 10.63 -15.04 18.54
C LYS A 81 12.15 -15.07 18.36
N LYS A 82 12.81 -16.20 18.66
CA LYS A 82 14.26 -16.38 18.45
C LYS A 82 14.70 -16.17 16.99
N ASP A 83 13.79 -16.36 16.03
CA ASP A 83 14.08 -16.22 14.60
C ASP A 83 13.80 -14.81 14.07
N ILE A 84 13.39 -13.86 14.92
CA ILE A 84 12.97 -12.51 14.50
C ILE A 84 14.05 -11.74 13.75
N SER A 85 15.32 -11.94 14.11
CA SER A 85 16.47 -11.30 13.46
C SER A 85 16.52 -11.58 11.96
N LYS A 86 16.12 -12.79 11.52
CA LYS A 86 16.07 -13.20 10.12
C LYS A 86 15.08 -12.39 9.28
N TYR A 87 14.10 -11.77 9.92
CA TYR A 87 13.04 -11.01 9.26
C TYR A 87 13.16 -9.49 9.49
N SER A 88 14.21 -9.05 10.19
CA SER A 88 14.37 -7.66 10.61
C SER A 88 14.38 -6.63 9.46
N GLN A 89 14.83 -7.02 8.27
CA GLN A 89 14.94 -6.16 7.10
C GLN A 89 13.64 -6.04 6.28
N ARG A 90 12.58 -6.77 6.65
CA ARG A 90 11.28 -6.70 5.95
C ARG A 90 10.68 -5.31 6.08
N SER A 91 10.04 -4.84 5.00
CA SER A 91 9.51 -3.46 4.91
C SER A 91 8.00 -3.45 4.72
N ASN A 92 7.31 -2.41 5.18
CA ASN A 92 5.85 -2.27 5.02
C ASN A 92 5.08 -3.52 5.49
N VAL A 93 5.26 -3.88 6.75
CA VAL A 93 4.79 -5.13 7.33
C VAL A 93 3.60 -4.89 8.25
N ILE A 94 2.55 -5.68 8.06
CA ILE A 94 1.55 -5.97 9.10
C ILE A 94 2.03 -7.20 9.86
N TYR A 95 2.13 -7.10 11.18
CA TYR A 95 2.60 -8.19 12.02
C TYR A 95 1.63 -8.48 13.15
N LEU A 96 1.61 -9.76 13.54
CA LEU A 96 0.90 -10.22 14.71
C LEU A 96 1.92 -10.78 15.70
N LEU A 97 1.79 -10.43 16.98
CA LEU A 97 2.59 -10.98 18.07
C LEU A 97 1.67 -11.77 18.98
N ASN A 98 2.09 -12.98 19.36
CA ASN A 98 1.36 -13.80 20.31
C ASN A 98 2.23 -14.14 21.52
N ASN A 99 1.60 -14.15 22.68
CA ASN A 99 2.11 -14.78 23.88
C ASN A 99 1.31 -16.05 24.12
N SER A 100 1.93 -17.21 23.89
CA SER A 100 1.26 -18.49 24.01
C SER A 100 0.83 -18.82 25.43
N LYS A 101 1.50 -18.24 26.43
CA LYS A 101 1.25 -18.52 27.85
C LYS A 101 0.06 -17.73 28.39
N THR A 102 -0.09 -16.48 27.98
CA THR A 102 -1.22 -15.62 28.39
C THR A 102 -2.36 -15.64 27.38
N ASN A 103 -2.19 -16.34 26.26
CA ASN A 103 -3.11 -16.38 25.12
C ASN A 103 -3.48 -14.98 24.59
N GLN A 104 -2.53 -14.05 24.62
CA GLN A 104 -2.72 -12.67 24.18
C GLN A 104 -2.21 -12.47 22.76
N LEU A 105 -2.95 -11.67 21.98
CA LEU A 105 -2.63 -11.33 20.60
C LEU A 105 -2.49 -9.81 20.45
N TYR A 106 -1.48 -9.38 19.70
CA TYR A 106 -1.29 -7.98 19.34
C TYR A 106 -1.11 -7.88 17.83
N VAL A 107 -1.74 -6.88 17.22
CA VAL A 107 -1.57 -6.55 15.80
C VAL A 107 -0.88 -5.20 15.73
N GLY A 108 0.09 -5.07 14.82
CA GLY A 108 0.66 -3.76 14.52
C GLY A 108 1.25 -3.67 13.13
N LYS A 109 1.66 -2.47 12.75
CA LYS A 109 2.39 -2.20 11.52
C LYS A 109 3.81 -1.70 11.73
N ALA A 110 4.65 -1.86 10.71
CA ALA A 110 5.99 -1.32 10.66
C ALA A 110 6.44 -1.00 9.23
N THR A 111 6.98 0.20 9.00
CA THR A 111 7.70 0.51 7.76
C THR A 111 8.97 -0.32 7.62
N ILE A 112 9.68 -0.56 8.74
CA ILE A 112 10.82 -1.48 8.82
C ILE A 112 10.62 -2.37 10.05
N PHE A 113 10.49 -3.67 9.83
CA PHE A 113 10.06 -4.61 10.87
C PHE A 113 11.00 -4.62 12.07
N GLY A 114 12.32 -4.78 11.86
CA GLY A 114 13.32 -4.87 12.92
C GLY A 114 13.48 -3.62 13.78
N LYS A 115 13.16 -2.44 13.23
CA LYS A 115 13.13 -1.19 14.00
C LYS A 115 11.97 -1.16 15.00
N ARG A 116 10.86 -1.82 14.67
CA ARG A 116 9.64 -1.82 15.47
C ARG A 116 9.56 -3.03 16.39
N VAL A 117 9.98 -4.20 15.93
CA VAL A 117 9.93 -5.47 16.66
C VAL A 117 11.31 -6.10 16.68
N ASN A 118 11.81 -6.33 17.89
CA ASN A 118 13.08 -6.98 18.19
C ASN A 118 12.92 -7.83 19.47
N GLU A 119 14.00 -8.49 19.89
CA GLU A 119 13.97 -9.39 21.06
C GLU A 119 13.56 -8.71 22.37
N LYS A 120 13.85 -7.41 22.52
CA LYS A 120 13.53 -6.62 23.71
C LYS A 120 12.19 -5.90 23.62
N SER A 121 11.47 -6.05 22.51
CA SER A 121 10.26 -5.29 22.26
C SER A 121 9.11 -5.71 23.16
N SER A 122 8.43 -4.69 23.71
CA SER A 122 7.14 -4.78 24.39
C SER A 122 6.14 -3.83 23.74
N ARG A 123 4.86 -3.98 24.08
CA ARG A 123 3.76 -3.10 23.67
C ARG A 123 2.93 -2.72 24.89
N VAL A 124 2.22 -1.60 24.79
CA VAL A 124 1.31 -1.12 25.85
C VAL A 124 0.32 -2.22 26.27
N GLY A 125 -0.27 -2.92 25.30
CA GLY A 125 -1.19 -4.04 25.54
C GLY A 125 -0.56 -5.44 25.58
N LEU A 126 0.76 -5.58 25.34
CA LEU A 126 1.43 -6.88 25.31
C LEU A 126 2.86 -6.77 25.85
N LYS A 127 3.05 -7.15 27.11
CA LYS A 127 4.35 -7.02 27.80
C LYS A 127 5.44 -7.89 27.17
N THR A 128 5.10 -9.14 26.82
CA THR A 128 6.02 -10.12 26.22
C THR A 128 5.28 -10.93 25.15
N PHE A 129 6.03 -11.47 24.20
CA PHE A 129 5.56 -12.37 23.14
C PHE A 129 6.61 -13.45 22.90
N ASP A 130 6.20 -14.60 22.36
CA ASP A 130 7.06 -15.75 22.08
C ASP A 130 7.01 -16.21 20.61
N ARG A 131 6.02 -15.76 19.84
CA ARG A 131 5.91 -16.01 18.40
C ARG A 131 5.22 -14.88 17.65
N PHE A 132 5.42 -14.84 16.34
CA PHE A 132 4.89 -13.80 15.48
C PHE A 132 4.48 -14.31 14.09
N LEU A 133 3.64 -13.54 13.41
CA LEU A 133 3.36 -13.62 11.98
C LEU A 133 3.69 -12.27 11.34
N PHE A 134 4.00 -12.30 10.05
CA PHE A 134 4.14 -11.08 9.26
C PHE A 134 3.47 -11.23 7.89
N PHE A 135 3.05 -10.09 7.34
CA PHE A 135 2.53 -9.92 6.00
C PHE A 135 3.18 -8.67 5.42
N GLU A 136 4.07 -8.87 4.45
CA GLU A 136 4.86 -7.83 3.78
C GLU A 136 4.09 -7.32 2.57
N LEU A 137 3.76 -6.02 2.58
CA LEU A 137 3.05 -5.38 1.47
C LEU A 137 4.02 -5.02 0.36
N HIS A 138 3.54 -5.04 -0.89
CA HIS A 138 4.26 -4.41 -1.98
C HIS A 138 4.48 -2.92 -1.65
N PRO A 139 5.68 -2.34 -1.91
CA PRO A 139 5.99 -0.95 -1.57
C PRO A 139 4.99 0.07 -2.12
N GLU A 140 4.44 -0.18 -3.31
CA GLU A 140 3.43 0.67 -3.95
C GLU A 140 2.12 0.74 -3.17
N TYR A 141 1.82 -0.28 -2.36
CA TYR A 141 0.64 -0.31 -1.48
C TYR A 141 0.96 0.07 -0.04
N SER A 142 2.16 0.60 0.24
CA SER A 142 2.54 1.03 1.60
C SER A 142 1.59 2.09 2.18
N PHE A 143 0.92 2.88 1.35
CA PHE A 143 -0.11 3.83 1.78
C PHE A 143 -1.33 3.16 2.43
N LEU A 144 -1.58 1.87 2.15
CA LEU A 144 -2.68 1.10 2.74
C LEU A 144 -2.33 0.50 4.10
N LEU A 145 -1.08 0.62 4.57
CA LEU A 145 -0.61 -0.05 5.77
C LEU A 145 -1.47 0.26 7.01
N ASP A 146 -1.90 1.51 7.16
CA ASP A 146 -2.73 1.98 8.28
C ASP A 146 -4.16 1.42 8.17
N ASN A 147 -4.69 1.38 6.95
CA ASN A 147 -6.02 0.83 6.69
C ASN A 147 -6.05 -0.68 6.95
N ILE A 148 -5.00 -1.40 6.55
CA ILE A 148 -4.89 -2.84 6.73
C ILE A 148 -4.67 -3.17 8.21
N GLU A 149 -3.83 -2.42 8.94
CA GLU A 149 -3.68 -2.56 10.39
C GLU A 149 -5.02 -2.39 11.11
N ASN A 150 -5.74 -1.31 10.81
CA ASN A 150 -7.05 -1.03 11.38
C ASN A 150 -8.08 -2.11 11.04
N PHE A 151 -8.10 -2.57 9.79
CA PHE A 151 -8.95 -3.67 9.36
C PHE A 151 -8.63 -4.95 10.15
N SER A 152 -7.36 -5.34 10.26
CA SER A 152 -6.94 -6.52 11.01
C SER A 152 -7.30 -6.44 12.49
N ILE A 153 -7.11 -5.28 13.13
CA ILE A 153 -7.52 -5.07 14.53
C ILE A 153 -9.03 -5.25 14.68
N LYS A 154 -9.83 -4.61 13.83
CA LYS A 154 -11.30 -4.68 13.90
C LYS A 154 -11.82 -6.10 13.61
N LEU A 155 -11.25 -6.77 12.62
CA LEU A 155 -11.58 -8.16 12.30
C LEU A 155 -11.34 -9.05 13.52
N LEU A 156 -10.14 -9.00 14.10
CA LEU A 156 -9.81 -9.84 15.26
C LEU A 156 -10.64 -9.43 16.49
N ALA A 157 -10.87 -8.14 16.74
CA ALA A 157 -11.74 -7.69 17.83
C ALA A 157 -13.19 -8.18 17.67
N SER A 158 -13.70 -8.30 16.44
CA SER A 158 -15.03 -8.87 16.20
C SER A 158 -15.11 -10.38 16.46
N LEU A 159 -13.97 -11.06 16.56
CA LEU A 159 -13.90 -12.50 16.80
C LEU A 159 -13.54 -12.83 18.26
N PHE A 160 -12.61 -12.09 18.86
CA PHE A 160 -12.08 -12.33 20.20
C PHE A 160 -12.65 -11.36 21.25
N THR A 161 -12.65 -11.78 22.52
CA THR A 161 -12.68 -10.85 23.65
C THR A 161 -11.47 -9.92 23.56
N ASN A 162 -11.71 -8.62 23.66
CA ASN A 162 -10.71 -7.61 23.34
C ASN A 162 -10.79 -6.42 24.29
N LEU A 163 -9.75 -5.59 24.25
CA LEU A 163 -9.63 -4.37 25.05
C LEU A 163 -10.20 -3.13 24.35
N VAL A 164 -10.79 -3.31 23.16
CA VAL A 164 -11.24 -2.23 22.29
C VAL A 164 -12.76 -2.25 22.14
N ASP A 165 -13.50 -2.34 23.25
CA ASP A 165 -14.97 -2.22 23.37
C ASP A 165 -15.82 -2.69 22.17
N ILE A 166 -15.40 -3.76 21.50
CA ILE A 166 -16.09 -4.39 20.37
C ILE A 166 -16.61 -5.72 20.87
N LYS A 167 -17.89 -6.01 20.63
CA LYS A 167 -18.49 -7.28 21.02
C LYS A 167 -18.01 -8.40 20.09
N GLY A 168 -17.15 -9.27 20.61
CA GLY A 168 -16.63 -10.45 19.90
C GLY A 168 -17.63 -11.61 19.83
N LEU A 169 -17.45 -12.52 18.87
CA LEU A 169 -18.28 -13.71 18.66
C LEU A 169 -17.99 -14.90 19.57
N ASP A 170 -16.90 -14.84 20.37
CA ASP A 170 -16.39 -15.94 21.21
C ASP A 170 -16.00 -17.19 20.39
N LEU A 171 -14.73 -17.23 19.99
CA LEU A 171 -14.21 -18.14 18.97
C LEU A 171 -14.05 -19.61 19.39
N ASP A 172 -14.14 -19.94 20.68
CA ASP A 172 -13.79 -21.27 21.20
C ASP A 172 -14.69 -22.40 20.62
N GLN A 173 -15.76 -22.05 19.90
CA GLN A 173 -16.67 -23.00 19.24
C GLN A 173 -16.74 -22.89 17.71
N MET A 174 -15.87 -22.11 17.06
CA MET A 174 -15.98 -21.83 15.62
C MET A 174 -14.84 -22.47 14.79
N THR A 175 -15.17 -23.02 13.61
CA THR A 175 -14.20 -23.57 12.65
C THR A 175 -14.28 -22.81 11.32
N LEU A 176 -13.12 -22.38 10.79
CA LEU A 176 -13.04 -21.80 9.45
C LEU A 176 -13.14 -22.90 8.38
N VAL A 177 -14.22 -22.90 7.61
CA VAL A 177 -14.54 -23.99 6.65
C VAL A 177 -14.12 -23.71 5.20
N ASN A 178 -13.45 -22.58 4.94
CA ASN A 178 -12.93 -22.26 3.62
C ASN A 178 -11.92 -23.32 3.16
N LYS A 179 -12.24 -24.02 2.06
CA LYS A 179 -11.40 -25.10 1.51
C LYS A 179 -10.28 -24.62 0.59
N GLN A 180 -10.29 -23.34 0.24
CA GLN A 180 -9.32 -22.74 -0.67
C GLN A 180 -8.94 -21.34 -0.20
N ILE A 181 -7.66 -21.03 -0.31
CA ILE A 181 -7.10 -19.68 -0.22
C ILE A 181 -6.54 -19.40 -1.62
N LYS A 182 -7.06 -18.40 -2.32
CA LYS A 182 -6.55 -18.05 -3.66
C LYS A 182 -5.22 -17.32 -3.51
N SER A 183 -4.19 -17.84 -4.17
CA SER A 183 -2.84 -17.25 -4.30
C SER A 183 -2.74 -16.31 -5.50
#